data_AF-A0A4U7EZY0-F1
#
_entry.id   AF-A0A4U7EZY0-F1
#
_cell.length_a   1.000
_cell.length_b   1.000
_cell.length_c   1.000
_cell.angle_alpha   90.00
_cell.angle_beta   90.00
_cell.angle_gamma   90.00
#
_symmetry.space_group_name_H-M   'P 1'
#
loop_
_entity.id
_entity.type
_entity.pdbx_description
1 polymer ?
#
loop_
_entity_poly.entity_id
_entity_poly.type
_entity_poly.pdbx_seq_one_letter_code
_entity_poly.pdbx_strand_id
1 'polypeptide(L)'
;MTEGDDTDRDGTAADDELTYADAGVDIDASEAATAALIGAVGGDVEGEGTDSDYAGLIDIGDRYLALATDGVGTKLLVAEALGDYSTIGIDCVAMNVNDLVAAGVRPVAFVDYLAVEEPDERFS
;
A
#
# COMPACT_ATOMS: atom_id res chain seq x y z
N MET A 1 -53.89 -11.21 -45.99
CA MET A 1 -53.81 -9.78 -46.36
C MET A 1 -53.92 -9.00 -45.07
N THR A 2 -52.86 -8.53 -44.44
CA THR A 2 -51.56 -8.08 -44.94
C THR A 2 -50.44 -8.52 -44.00
N GLU A 3 -49.36 -9.00 -44.59
CA GLU A 3 -48.06 -9.23 -43.98
C GLU A 3 -47.45 -7.92 -43.46
N GLY A 4 -46.67 -8.05 -42.39
CA GLY A 4 -45.79 -7.02 -41.82
C GLY A 4 -44.63 -7.75 -41.17
N ASP A 5 -43.70 -8.17 -42.01
CA ASP A 5 -42.33 -8.56 -41.67
C ASP A 5 -41.58 -7.32 -41.20
N ASP A 6 -41.04 -7.36 -39.99
CA ASP A 6 -39.94 -6.52 -39.53
C ASP A 6 -39.02 -7.42 -38.71
N THR A 7 -38.25 -8.21 -39.45
CA THR A 7 -36.93 -8.64 -39.06
C THR A 7 -36.03 -7.41 -38.81
N ASP A 8 -35.00 -7.60 -37.99
CA ASP A 8 -33.89 -6.67 -37.69
C ASP A 8 -34.08 -5.65 -36.56
N ARG A 9 -33.57 -6.03 -35.38
CA ARG A 9 -32.23 -5.58 -34.97
C ARG A 9 -31.73 -6.43 -33.81
N ASP A 10 -30.91 -7.41 -34.18
CA ASP A 10 -29.80 -7.85 -33.35
C ASP A 10 -28.97 -6.62 -32.97
N GLY A 11 -28.81 -6.45 -31.67
CA GLY A 11 -28.28 -5.24 -31.06
C GLY A 11 -28.13 -5.49 -29.57
N THR A 12 -27.54 -6.62 -29.19
CA THR A 12 -26.84 -6.73 -27.92
C THR A 12 -25.75 -5.66 -27.95
N ALA A 13 -26.11 -4.43 -27.56
CA ALA A 13 -25.16 -3.58 -26.90
C ALA A 13 -24.68 -4.41 -25.71
N ALA A 14 -23.45 -4.92 -25.79
CA ALA A 14 -22.77 -5.35 -24.59
C ALA A 14 -22.86 -4.15 -23.65
N ASP A 15 -23.63 -4.29 -22.57
CA ASP A 15 -23.50 -3.39 -21.44
C ASP A 15 -22.01 -3.46 -21.10
N ASP A 16 -21.27 -2.37 -21.35
CA ASP A 16 -19.93 -2.20 -20.81
C ASP A 16 -20.10 -2.22 -19.29
N GLU A 17 -20.00 -3.42 -18.72
CA GLU A 17 -20.25 -3.67 -17.30
C GLU A 17 -19.11 -3.03 -16.52
N LEU A 18 -19.35 -1.83 -16.01
CA LEU A 18 -18.37 -1.05 -15.24
C LEU A 18 -17.88 -1.89 -14.05
N THR A 19 -16.59 -2.19 -14.02
CA THR A 19 -15.96 -2.91 -12.91
C THR A 19 -15.52 -1.95 -11.81
N TYR A 20 -15.32 -2.46 -10.60
CA TYR A 20 -14.74 -1.67 -9.51
C TYR A 20 -13.29 -1.27 -9.82
N ALA A 21 -12.58 -2.09 -10.61
CA ALA A 21 -11.26 -1.78 -11.13
C ALA A 21 -11.27 -0.57 -12.08
N ASP A 22 -12.30 -0.41 -12.92
CA ASP A 22 -12.45 0.78 -13.80
C ASP A 22 -12.64 2.08 -13.01
N ALA A 23 -13.06 1.99 -11.75
CA ALA A 23 -13.12 3.12 -10.83
C ALA A 23 -11.78 3.43 -10.14
N GLY A 24 -10.71 2.71 -10.49
CA GLY A 24 -9.36 2.83 -9.92
C GLY A 24 -9.11 1.93 -8.71
N VAL A 25 -9.96 0.93 -8.46
CA VAL A 25 -9.81 0.02 -7.31
C VAL A 25 -9.72 -1.43 -7.77
N ASP A 26 -8.50 -1.84 -8.10
CA ASP A 26 -8.16 -3.22 -8.42
C ASP A 26 -7.69 -3.97 -7.15
N ILE A 27 -8.55 -4.89 -6.68
CA ILE A 27 -8.30 -5.67 -5.46
C ILE A 27 -7.17 -6.68 -5.70
N ASP A 28 -7.16 -7.35 -6.86
CA ASP A 28 -6.18 -8.38 -7.17
C ASP A 28 -4.77 -7.75 -7.30
N ALA A 29 -4.67 -6.58 -7.95
CA ALA A 29 -3.42 -5.83 -8.02
C ALA A 29 -2.94 -5.36 -6.63
N SER A 30 -3.86 -4.92 -5.77
CA SER A 30 -3.54 -4.50 -4.41
C SER A 30 -3.02 -5.67 -3.54
N GLU A 31 -3.65 -6.85 -3.66
CA GLU A 31 -3.21 -8.06 -2.96
C GLU A 31 -1.83 -8.52 -3.46
N ALA A 32 -1.58 -8.50 -4.78
CA ALA A 32 -0.29 -8.85 -5.36
C ALA A 32 0.84 -7.91 -4.89
N ALA A 33 0.60 -6.60 -4.92
CA ALA A 33 1.56 -5.61 -4.42
C ALA A 33 1.84 -5.79 -2.91
N THR A 34 0.80 -6.07 -2.12
CA THR A 34 0.93 -6.34 -0.68
C THR A 34 1.77 -7.60 -0.43
N ALA A 35 1.52 -8.69 -1.15
CA ALA A 35 2.28 -9.92 -1.04
C ALA A 35 3.76 -9.71 -1.42
N ALA A 36 4.02 -8.93 -2.46
CA ALA A 36 5.39 -8.56 -2.86
C ALA A 36 6.10 -7.77 -1.75
N LEU A 37 5.43 -6.80 -1.11
CA LEU A 37 5.97 -6.00 0.00
C LEU A 37 6.33 -6.89 1.20
N ILE A 38 5.41 -7.78 1.60
CA ILE A 38 5.66 -8.74 2.68
C ILE A 38 6.89 -9.62 2.36
N GLY A 39 7.00 -10.08 1.11
CA GLY A 39 8.16 -10.84 0.62
C GLY A 39 9.47 -10.05 0.70
N ALA A 40 9.44 -8.75 0.41
CA ALA A 40 10.63 -7.89 0.44
C ALA A 40 11.08 -7.54 1.87
N VAL A 41 10.16 -7.41 2.82
CA VAL A 41 10.47 -7.12 4.25
C VAL A 41 11.08 -8.33 4.96
N GLY A 42 10.92 -9.54 4.41
CA GLY A 42 11.63 -10.73 4.87
C GLY A 42 10.85 -11.62 5.84
N GLY A 43 9.52 -11.70 5.69
CA GLY A 43 8.65 -12.82 6.10
C GLY A 43 8.51 -13.22 7.57
N ASP A 44 9.56 -13.06 8.38
CA ASP A 44 9.60 -13.46 9.78
C ASP A 44 9.66 -12.20 10.65
N VAL A 45 8.51 -11.56 10.85
CA VAL A 45 8.36 -10.56 11.91
C VAL A 45 8.40 -11.33 13.23
N GLU A 46 9.56 -11.36 13.89
CA GLU A 46 9.71 -11.95 15.22
C GLU A 46 8.82 -11.18 16.22
N GLY A 47 7.61 -11.67 16.45
CA GLY A 47 6.66 -11.11 17.40
C GLY A 47 5.76 -12.19 18.01
N GLU A 48 5.83 -12.38 19.32
CA GLU A 48 4.84 -13.18 20.04
C GLU A 48 3.55 -12.37 20.17
N GLY A 49 2.55 -12.65 19.31
CA GLY A 49 1.22 -12.09 19.48
C GLY A 49 0.49 -11.75 18.19
N THR A 50 -0.43 -12.65 17.83
CA THR A 50 -1.58 -12.49 16.93
C THR A 50 -1.32 -12.58 15.42
N ASP A 51 -1.88 -13.64 14.85
CA ASP A 51 -2.09 -13.85 13.41
C ASP A 51 -3.13 -12.84 12.87
N SER A 52 -2.75 -11.58 12.66
CA SER A 52 -3.61 -10.64 11.94
C SER A 52 -2.84 -9.95 10.81
N ASP A 53 -3.39 -9.98 9.61
CA ASP A 53 -2.81 -9.36 8.41
C ASP A 53 -2.71 -7.82 8.53
N TYR A 54 -3.40 -7.24 9.51
CA TYR A 54 -3.59 -5.79 9.64
C TYR A 54 -2.96 -5.17 10.89
N ALA A 55 -2.49 -5.99 11.84
CA ALA A 55 -1.91 -5.48 13.08
C ALA A 55 -0.86 -6.45 13.66
N GLY A 56 0.31 -5.91 13.97
CA GLY A 56 1.32 -6.57 14.80
C GLY A 56 1.21 -6.13 16.26
N LEU A 57 1.44 -7.05 17.19
CA LEU A 57 1.51 -6.74 18.62
C LEU A 57 2.95 -6.81 19.12
N ILE A 58 3.28 -5.95 20.09
CA ILE A 58 4.59 -5.91 20.74
C ILE A 58 4.38 -5.80 22.25
N ASP A 59 4.95 -6.73 23.00
CA ASP A 59 4.99 -6.65 24.46
C ASP A 59 6.04 -5.61 24.90
N ILE A 60 5.58 -4.60 25.63
CA ILE A 60 6.41 -3.52 26.19
C ILE A 60 6.60 -3.64 27.71
N GLY A 61 6.00 -4.65 28.35
CA GLY A 61 6.00 -4.84 29.80
C GLY A 61 5.55 -3.59 30.55
N ASP A 62 6.27 -3.25 31.64
CA ASP A 62 5.98 -2.08 32.48
C ASP A 62 6.58 -0.76 31.94
N ARG A 63 6.85 -0.67 30.64
CA ARG A 63 7.48 0.51 30.01
C ARG A 63 6.44 1.39 29.31
N TYR A 64 6.82 2.64 29.07
CA TYR A 64 6.08 3.52 28.18
C TYR A 64 6.54 3.33 26.73
N LEU A 65 5.57 3.42 25.81
CA LEU A 65 5.81 3.44 24.37
C LEU A 65 5.77 4.89 23.88
N ALA A 66 6.83 5.33 23.20
CA ALA A 66 6.82 6.58 22.46
C ALA A 66 6.54 6.27 20.98
N LEU A 67 5.69 7.09 20.38
CA LEU A 67 5.32 7.00 18.97
C LEU A 67 5.76 8.29 18.28
N ALA A 68 6.37 8.15 17.11
CA ALA A 68 6.68 9.23 16.19
C ALA A 68 6.06 8.90 14.84
N THR A 69 5.57 9.93 14.16
CA THR A 69 5.01 9.82 12.80
C THR A 69 5.43 11.02 11.99
N ASP A 70 6.16 10.77 10.92
CA ASP A 70 6.59 11.74 9.92
C ASP A 70 6.70 11.05 8.55
N GLY A 71 6.51 11.84 7.50
CA GLY A 71 6.65 11.41 6.12
C GLY A 71 7.93 11.94 5.49
N VAL A 72 8.14 11.57 4.22
CA VAL A 72 9.29 12.05 3.43
C VAL A 72 9.08 13.50 2.94
N GLY A 73 7.82 13.92 2.81
CA GLY A 73 7.44 15.25 2.36
C GLY A 73 7.73 15.51 0.88
N THR A 74 7.99 16.77 0.53
CA THR A 74 8.17 17.21 -0.87
C THR A 74 9.39 16.62 -1.57
N LYS A 75 10.26 15.90 -0.87
CA LYS A 75 11.35 15.12 -1.49
C LYS A 75 10.82 14.03 -2.43
N LEU A 76 9.58 13.55 -2.22
CA LEU A 76 8.90 12.64 -3.15
C LEU A 76 8.77 13.22 -4.56
N LEU A 77 8.55 14.54 -4.70
CA LEU A 77 8.48 15.20 -6.01
C LEU A 77 9.81 15.14 -6.77
N VAL A 78 10.93 15.11 -6.04
CA VAL A 78 12.27 14.97 -6.63
C VAL A 78 12.51 13.52 -7.05
N ALA A 79 12.13 12.55 -6.21
CA ALA A 79 12.20 11.13 -6.55
C ALA A 79 11.37 10.82 -7.80
N GLU A 80 10.15 11.35 -7.88
CA GLU A 80 9.26 11.25 -9.03
C GLU A 80 9.89 11.87 -10.29
N ALA A 81 10.43 13.08 -10.19
CA ALA A 81 11.09 13.74 -11.32
C ALA A 81 12.33 12.98 -11.82
N LEU A 82 12.98 12.18 -10.96
CA LEU A 82 14.11 11.32 -11.31
C LEU A 82 13.70 9.90 -11.71
N GLY A 83 12.46 9.49 -11.42
CA GLY A 83 12.01 8.10 -11.53
C GLY A 83 12.79 7.14 -10.62
N ASP A 84 13.29 7.61 -9.47
CA ASP A 84 14.12 6.84 -8.55
C ASP A 84 13.60 6.96 -7.12
N TYR A 85 13.05 5.87 -6.60
CA TYR A 85 12.50 5.76 -5.25
C TYR A 85 13.37 4.91 -4.31
N SER A 86 14.52 4.43 -4.79
CA SER A 86 15.34 3.41 -4.13
C SER A 86 15.80 3.77 -2.72
N THR A 87 15.86 5.07 -2.38
CA THR A 87 16.26 5.57 -1.06
C THR A 87 15.13 6.15 -0.22
N ILE A 88 13.92 6.29 -0.77
CA ILE A 88 12.82 7.03 -0.12
C ILE A 88 12.32 6.32 1.14
N GLY A 89 12.33 4.99 1.15
CA GLY A 89 12.04 4.22 2.37
C GLY A 89 13.02 4.52 3.51
N ILE A 90 14.29 4.74 3.19
CA ILE A 90 15.33 5.08 4.19
C ILE A 90 15.05 6.46 4.78
N ASP A 91 14.70 7.43 3.93
CA ASP A 91 14.33 8.78 4.40
C ASP A 91 13.11 8.73 5.33
N CYS A 92 12.10 7.92 4.99
CA CYS A 92 10.89 7.75 5.80
C CYS A 92 11.21 7.22 7.20
N VAL A 93 12.00 6.15 7.29
CA VAL A 93 12.42 5.59 8.58
C VAL A 93 13.29 6.58 9.35
N ALA A 94 14.22 7.25 8.68
CA ALA A 94 15.17 8.17 9.31
C ALA A 94 14.48 9.35 10.00
N MET A 95 13.47 9.96 9.38
CA MET A 95 12.74 11.09 9.99
C MET A 95 12.12 10.70 11.34
N ASN A 96 11.49 9.53 11.40
CA ASN A 96 10.87 9.02 12.62
C ASN A 96 11.89 8.55 13.67
N VAL A 97 12.89 7.77 13.26
CA VAL A 97 13.89 7.20 14.17
C VAL A 97 14.76 8.28 14.79
N ASN A 98 15.12 9.32 14.03
CA ASN A 98 15.96 10.40 14.54
C ASN A 98 15.28 11.16 15.69
N ASP A 99 13.98 11.40 15.60
CA ASP A 99 13.22 12.09 16.66
C ASP A 99 13.15 11.24 17.95
N LEU A 100 12.96 9.93 17.82
CA LEU A 100 13.00 9.01 18.96
C LEU A 100 14.39 9.00 19.62
N VAL A 101 15.45 8.88 18.82
CA VAL A 101 16.82 8.84 19.31
C VAL A 101 17.22 10.17 19.96
N ALA A 102 16.83 11.31 19.39
CA ALA A 102 17.07 12.63 19.97
C ALA A 102 16.37 12.80 21.34
N ALA A 103 15.22 12.17 21.53
CA ALA A 103 14.51 12.11 22.81
C ALA A 103 15.09 11.06 23.79
N GLY A 104 16.15 10.33 23.41
CA GLY A 104 16.75 9.26 24.21
C GLY A 104 15.93 7.96 24.23
N VAL A 105 15.01 7.79 23.29
CA VAL A 105 14.18 6.59 23.16
C VAL A 105 14.84 5.61 22.20
N ARG A 106 14.87 4.32 22.58
CA ARG A 106 15.27 3.23 21.68
C ARG A 106 14.07 2.86 20.79
N PRO A 107 14.19 2.96 19.45
CA PRO A 107 13.16 2.45 18.53
C PRO A 107 13.00 0.93 18.70
N VAL A 108 11.75 0.47 18.73
CA VAL A 108 11.41 -0.95 18.90
C VAL A 108 10.46 -1.49 17.84
N ALA A 109 9.80 -0.61 17.09
CA ALA A 109 8.78 -0.94 16.10
C ALA A 109 8.70 0.16 15.05
N PHE A 110 8.22 -0.17 13.86
CA PHE A 110 7.89 0.78 12.81
C PHE A 110 6.63 0.32 12.08
N VAL A 111 5.78 1.27 11.71
CA VAL A 111 4.61 1.04 10.86
C VAL A 111 4.63 2.11 9.78
N ASP A 112 4.53 1.68 8.53
CA ASP A 112 4.40 2.57 7.38
C ASP A 112 2.96 2.62 6.84
N TYR A 113 2.70 3.66 6.05
CA TYR A 113 1.47 3.79 5.27
C TYR A 113 1.86 4.28 3.88
N LEU A 114 1.67 3.43 2.88
CA LEU A 114 1.93 3.73 1.49
C LEU A 114 0.62 3.99 0.75
N ALA A 115 0.50 5.18 0.16
CA ALA A 115 -0.60 5.54 -0.73
C ALA A 115 -0.04 5.79 -2.12
N VAL A 116 -0.55 5.05 -3.11
CA VAL A 116 -0.15 5.11 -4.52
C VAL A 116 -1.40 5.24 -5.38
N GLU A 117 -1.24 5.77 -6.59
CA GLU A 117 -2.33 5.84 -7.58
C GLU A 117 -2.65 4.46 -8.14
N GLU A 118 -1.62 3.68 -8.48
CA GLU A 118 -1.73 2.31 -8.97
C GLU A 118 -0.80 1.39 -8.17
N PRO A 119 -1.29 0.27 -7.59
CA PRO A 119 -0.44 -0.74 -6.98
C PRO A 119 0.43 -1.46 -8.03
N ASP A 120 1.72 -1.65 -7.75
CA ASP A 120 2.64 -2.45 -8.58
C ASP A 120 3.39 -3.44 -7.67
N GLU A 121 3.50 -4.70 -8.11
CA GLU A 121 4.23 -5.77 -7.42
C GLU A 121 5.75 -5.74 -7.70
N ARG A 122 6.20 -4.93 -8.66
CA ARG A 122 7.62 -4.85 -9.06
C ARG A 122 8.35 -3.78 -8.27
N PHE A 123 9.47 -4.18 -7.69
CA PHE A 123 10.45 -3.27 -7.08
C PHE A 123 11.45 -2.84 -8.16
N SER A 124 11.47 -1.55 -8.50
CA SER A 124 12.44 -0.92 -9.41
C SER A 124 13.66 -0.38 -8.68
#